data_AF-A0A8D8RX86-F1
#
_entry.id   AF-A0A8D8RX86-F1
#
_cell.length_a   1.000
_cell.length_b   1.000
_cell.length_c   1.000
_cell.angle_alpha   90.00
_cell.angle_beta   90.00
_cell.angle_gamma   90.00
#
_symmetry.space_group_name_H-M   'P 1'
#
loop_
_entity.id
_entity.type
_entity.pdbx_description
1 polymer ?
#
loop_
_entity_poly.entity_id
_entity_poly.type
_entity_poly.pdbx_seq_one_letter_code
_entity_poly.pdbx_strand_id
1 'polypeptide(L)'
;MMEGLVEESLNDDQLDSGKKAGAHSENIDLNDNVLIVDISDALSEKEKVKFTVHTKTTLREFQKSEYIVVRQHEEFVWLHDRFEENEAYAGYIIPPAPPRPDFDSSREKLQKLGEGEGTMTKEEFIKMKQELEAEYLATFKKTVAMHEMFLTRLAQHPVFRLDHQFHVFLQYTQDLSVRSKNKMEMLEGLFNSFSKTTDQVLLSHTVKDHNDFFENENNFLHEYHNHLKEATTRADRMTFKRKDVADSFIKISTGLVQLATTDHKDLDKFLYKVAETLEKLRKVEGRIACDEDLKLSDTLRYYMRDSDAAKRLLYRRLRCLADYENANRNLEKARTKNKDVHAAEQVQQEACDKFEQMSDKAKEELNDFKERRVEAFKKNLMELAELEIKHAESQVNILKKCIAELKTSD
;
A
#
# COMPACT_ATOMS: atom_id res chain seq x y z
N MET A 1 21.69 -18.29 11.12
CA MET A 1 21.70 -19.02 9.83
C MET A 1 20.63 -18.52 8.86
N MET A 2 20.23 -17.24 8.91
CA MET A 2 19.27 -16.62 7.95
C MET A 2 19.92 -15.55 7.05
N GLU A 3 21.20 -15.22 7.25
CA GLU A 3 21.90 -14.19 6.47
C GLU A 3 22.41 -14.69 5.12
N GLY A 4 22.60 -16.00 4.94
CA GLY A 4 23.16 -16.57 3.70
C GLY A 4 22.13 -17.09 2.68
N LEU A 5 20.84 -17.01 2.97
CA LEU A 5 19.78 -17.65 2.15
C LEU A 5 19.13 -16.72 1.13
N VAL A 6 19.38 -15.41 1.23
CA VAL A 6 18.84 -14.40 0.29
C VAL A 6 19.79 -14.21 -0.91
N GLU A 7 21.10 -14.41 -0.75
CA GLU A 7 22.07 -14.23 -1.83
C GLU A 7 22.06 -15.37 -2.87
N GLU A 8 21.72 -16.61 -2.50
CA GLU A 8 21.80 -17.75 -3.41
C GLU A 8 20.61 -17.88 -4.38
N SER A 9 19.44 -17.31 -4.08
CA SER A 9 18.25 -17.43 -4.93
C SER A 9 18.11 -16.33 -5.99
N LEU A 10 18.99 -15.32 -5.97
CA LEU A 10 18.99 -14.22 -6.96
C LEU A 10 19.67 -14.58 -8.29
N ASN A 11 20.34 -15.74 -8.40
CA ASN A 11 21.25 -16.03 -9.51
C ASN A 11 20.68 -16.89 -10.66
N ASP A 12 19.45 -17.42 -10.58
CA ASP A 12 19.00 -18.45 -11.54
C ASP A 12 17.85 -18.09 -12.49
N ASP A 13 17.45 -16.81 -12.57
CA ASP A 13 16.39 -16.33 -13.48
C ASP A 13 16.91 -15.33 -14.54
N GLN A 14 18.09 -15.58 -15.11
CA GLN A 14 18.49 -14.97 -16.37
C GLN A 14 18.74 -16.05 -17.41
N LEU A 15 17.78 -16.25 -18.31
CA LEU A 15 17.98 -16.71 -19.70
C LEU A 15 16.62 -16.67 -20.44
N ASP A 16 16.26 -15.51 -21.00
CA ASP A 16 15.90 -15.34 -22.42
C ASP A 16 15.36 -13.91 -22.66
N SER A 17 16.25 -12.98 -22.98
CA SER A 17 15.91 -11.85 -23.86
C SER A 17 17.15 -11.43 -24.65
N GLY A 18 17.28 -12.01 -25.84
CA GLY A 18 18.32 -11.68 -26.80
C GLY A 18 18.25 -10.23 -27.28
N LYS A 19 19.27 -9.45 -26.89
CA LYS A 19 19.97 -8.40 -27.65
C LYS A 19 19.14 -7.27 -28.28
N LYS A 20 19.05 -6.16 -27.53
CA LYS A 20 19.42 -4.81 -28.02
C LYS A 20 20.12 -4.04 -26.90
N ALA A 21 21.39 -4.34 -26.66
CA ALA A 21 22.29 -3.48 -25.90
C ALA A 21 22.90 -2.46 -26.89
N GLY A 22 22.45 -1.23 -26.79
CA GLY A 22 22.95 -0.09 -27.56
C GLY A 22 22.61 1.19 -26.83
N ALA A 23 23.56 1.64 -25.99
CA ALA A 23 23.74 3.00 -25.48
C ALA A 23 22.48 3.89 -25.36
N HIS A 24 21.91 3.96 -24.16
CA HIS A 24 21.31 5.18 -23.63
C HIS A 24 21.88 5.44 -22.24
N SER A 25 23.07 6.04 -22.20
CA SER A 25 23.33 7.02 -21.14
C SER A 25 22.47 8.22 -21.48
N GLU A 26 21.22 8.21 -21.04
CA GLU A 26 20.48 9.47 -20.95
C GLU A 26 21.22 10.29 -19.90
N ASN A 27 22.01 11.25 -20.37
CA ASN A 27 22.29 12.44 -19.59
C ASN A 27 20.92 13.01 -19.24
N ILE A 28 20.42 12.68 -18.06
CA ILE A 28 19.31 13.39 -17.46
C ILE A 28 19.84 14.81 -17.30
N ASP A 29 19.33 15.72 -18.13
CA ASP A 29 19.44 17.15 -17.90
C ASP A 29 18.80 17.37 -16.53
N LEU A 30 19.62 17.46 -15.49
CA LEU A 30 19.17 17.60 -14.12
C LEU A 30 18.52 18.99 -14.02
N ASN A 31 17.19 19.02 -14.07
CA ASN A 31 16.46 20.13 -13.50
C ASN A 31 17.01 20.38 -12.09
N ASP A 32 17.35 21.63 -11.79
CA ASP A 32 17.64 22.04 -10.43
C ASP A 32 16.44 21.68 -9.54
N ASN A 33 16.65 20.94 -8.44
CA ASN A 33 15.66 20.48 -7.45
C ASN A 33 14.93 19.14 -7.72
N VAL A 34 15.69 18.06 -7.87
CA VAL A 34 15.18 16.67 -7.90
C VAL A 34 15.40 16.00 -6.54
N LEU A 35 14.41 15.24 -6.05
CA LEU A 35 14.51 14.33 -4.91
C LEU A 35 13.80 13.03 -5.28
N ILE A 36 14.57 11.96 -5.48
CA ILE A 36 14.11 10.63 -5.83
C ILE A 36 14.41 9.72 -4.65
N VAL A 37 13.40 8.95 -4.23
CA VAL A 37 13.51 7.99 -3.14
C VAL A 37 12.95 6.65 -3.62
N ASP A 38 13.73 5.59 -3.44
CA ASP A 38 13.36 4.22 -3.75
C ASP A 38 13.76 3.29 -2.59
N ILE A 39 13.12 2.13 -2.51
CA ILE A 39 13.46 1.10 -1.52
C ILE A 39 13.96 -0.12 -2.28
N SER A 40 15.26 -0.38 -2.19
CA SER A 40 15.90 -1.48 -2.92
C SER A 40 15.55 -2.84 -2.35
N ASP A 41 15.46 -2.91 -1.02
CA ASP A 41 15.22 -4.16 -0.30
C ASP A 41 14.62 -3.91 1.08
N ALA A 42 14.12 -4.99 1.69
CA ALA A 42 13.71 -5.04 3.08
C ALA A 42 14.31 -6.27 3.79
N LEU A 43 14.26 -6.30 5.12
CA LEU A 43 14.74 -7.44 5.89
C LEU A 43 13.83 -7.65 7.08
N SER A 44 13.28 -8.86 7.19
CA SER A 44 12.49 -9.27 8.35
C SER A 44 13.41 -9.89 9.41
N GLU A 45 13.60 -9.19 10.53
CA GLU A 45 14.38 -9.63 11.69
C GLU A 45 13.44 -9.83 12.90
N LYS A 46 13.01 -11.08 13.13
CA LYS A 46 12.07 -11.44 14.21
C LYS A 46 10.77 -10.64 14.14
N GLU A 47 10.62 -9.62 14.99
CA GLU A 47 9.42 -8.76 15.10
C GLU A 47 9.58 -7.43 14.37
N LYS A 48 10.73 -7.21 13.72
CA LYS A 48 11.07 -5.96 13.05
C LYS A 48 11.23 -6.17 11.56
N VAL A 49 10.79 -5.20 10.78
CA VAL A 49 11.05 -5.15 9.35
C VAL A 49 11.83 -3.89 9.05
N LYS A 50 13.01 -4.07 8.47
CA LYS A 50 13.93 -3.02 8.04
C LYS A 50 13.81 -2.82 6.54
N PHE A 51 14.03 -1.61 6.07
CA PHE A 51 13.94 -1.19 4.68
C PHE A 51 15.20 -0.44 4.31
N THR A 52 15.84 -0.82 3.21
CA THR A 52 17.01 -0.11 2.67
C THR A 52 16.50 0.98 1.75
N VAL A 53 16.49 2.21 2.26
CA VAL A 53 16.02 3.40 1.55
C VAL A 53 17.19 4.04 0.82
N HIS A 54 17.06 4.15 -0.50
CA HIS A 54 17.98 4.89 -1.36
C HIS A 54 17.39 6.27 -1.64
N THR A 55 18.25 7.28 -1.65
CA THR A 55 17.87 8.64 -1.98
C THR A 55 18.87 9.23 -2.96
N LYS A 56 18.37 9.80 -4.05
CA LYS A 56 19.15 10.56 -5.03
C LYS A 56 18.58 11.96 -5.15
N THR A 57 19.41 12.98 -5.06
CA THR A 57 18.93 14.35 -4.94
C THR A 57 19.90 15.39 -5.51
N THR A 58 19.34 16.47 -6.03
CA THR A 58 20.06 17.71 -6.40
C THR A 58 19.68 18.89 -5.48
N LEU A 59 18.88 18.64 -4.44
CA LEU A 59 18.50 19.64 -3.44
C LEU A 59 19.71 20.09 -2.62
N ARG A 60 19.85 21.40 -2.43
CA ARG A 60 21.01 22.02 -1.74
C ARG A 60 21.04 21.75 -0.24
N GLU A 61 19.91 21.39 0.33
CA GLU A 61 19.72 21.03 1.73
C GLU A 61 20.38 19.69 2.08
N PHE A 62 20.69 18.87 1.07
CA PHE A 62 21.40 17.60 1.23
C PHE A 62 22.90 17.79 1.06
N GLN A 63 23.69 17.23 1.97
CA GLN A 63 25.15 17.34 1.92
C GLN A 63 25.78 16.47 0.82
N LYS A 64 25.10 15.40 0.41
CA LYS A 64 25.52 14.48 -0.65
C LYS A 64 24.41 14.34 -1.69
N SER A 65 24.78 13.94 -2.90
CA SER A 65 23.80 13.64 -3.96
C SER A 65 23.12 12.29 -3.77
N GLU A 66 23.70 11.38 -2.97
CA GLU A 66 23.20 10.03 -2.74
C GLU A 66 23.30 9.62 -1.27
N TYR A 67 22.27 8.93 -0.77
CA TYR A 67 22.22 8.34 0.58
C TYR A 67 21.64 6.93 0.50
N ILE A 68 22.13 6.07 1.41
CA ILE A 68 21.58 4.74 1.68
C ILE A 68 21.41 4.64 3.19
N VAL A 69 20.19 4.48 3.65
CA VAL A 69 19.86 4.37 5.08
C VAL A 69 18.92 3.18 5.32
N VAL A 70 19.04 2.58 6.50
CA VAL A 70 18.16 1.49 6.90
C VAL A 70 17.09 2.04 7.84
N ARG A 71 15.82 1.70 7.58
CA ARG A 71 14.67 2.19 8.33
C ARG A 71 13.74 1.08 8.77
N GLN A 72 13.24 1.14 10.00
CA GLN A 72 12.25 0.22 10.54
C GLN A 72 10.83 0.72 10.27
N HIS A 73 9.86 -0.19 10.13
CA HIS A 73 8.45 0.17 9.92
C HIS A 73 7.95 1.24 10.91
N GLU A 74 8.31 1.12 12.19
CA GLU A 74 7.94 2.09 13.23
C GLU A 74 8.45 3.52 12.95
N GLU A 75 9.57 3.67 12.24
CA GLU A 75 10.11 4.97 11.86
C GLU A 75 9.29 5.63 10.75
N PHE A 76 8.68 4.85 9.84
CA PHE A 76 7.73 5.36 8.86
C PHE A 76 6.45 5.85 9.53
N VAL A 77 5.95 5.09 10.52
CA VAL A 77 4.78 5.50 11.31
C VAL A 77 5.08 6.77 12.11
N TRP A 78 6.25 6.86 12.73
CA TRP A 78 6.68 8.08 13.41
C TRP A 78 6.76 9.28 12.47
N LEU A 79 7.36 9.11 11.28
CA LEU A 79 7.44 10.18 10.30
C LEU A 79 6.04 10.66 9.89
N HIS A 80 5.13 9.74 9.61
CA HIS A 80 3.73 10.07 9.33
C HIS A 80 3.08 10.84 10.48
N ASP A 81 3.23 10.38 11.73
CA ASP A 81 2.67 11.05 12.90
C ASP A 81 3.22 12.46 13.07
N ARG A 82 4.51 12.68 12.77
CA ARG A 82 5.10 14.02 12.79
C ARG A 82 4.44 14.96 11.77
N PHE A 83 4.12 14.47 10.57
CA PHE A 83 3.36 15.25 9.58
C PHE A 83 1.94 15.55 10.07
N GLU A 84 1.25 14.57 10.65
CA GLU A 84 -0.13 14.73 11.16
C GLU A 84 -0.23 15.66 12.37
N GLU A 85 0.80 15.73 13.21
CA GLU A 85 0.84 16.58 14.40
C GLU A 85 1.28 18.03 14.10
N ASN A 86 1.91 18.29 12.97
CA ASN A 86 2.43 19.62 12.64
C ASN A 86 1.33 20.52 12.06
N GLU A 87 0.99 21.59 12.79
CA GLU A 87 -0.04 22.55 12.35
C GLU A 87 0.27 23.19 10.98
N ALA A 88 1.54 23.36 10.62
CA ALA A 88 1.92 23.90 9.32
C ALA A 88 1.48 23.01 8.15
N TYR A 89 1.21 21.72 8.41
CA TYR A 89 0.78 20.75 7.41
C TYR A 89 -0.72 20.42 7.50
N ALA A 90 -1.47 21.07 8.39
CA ALA A 90 -2.88 20.76 8.61
C ALA A 90 -3.77 20.97 7.36
N GLY A 91 -3.34 21.85 6.44
CA GLY A 91 -4.02 22.13 5.16
C GLY A 91 -3.73 21.17 4.02
N TYR A 92 -2.95 20.11 4.26
CA TYR A 92 -2.52 19.16 3.23
C TYR A 92 -3.11 17.75 3.45
N ILE A 93 -3.21 16.97 2.36
CA ILE A 93 -3.52 15.55 2.42
C ILE A 93 -2.22 14.79 2.67
N ILE A 94 -2.02 14.43 3.93
CA ILE A 94 -0.85 13.67 4.36
C ILE A 94 -0.99 12.23 3.82
N PRO A 95 0.00 11.72 3.05
CA PRO A 95 -0.05 10.36 2.51
C PRO A 95 -0.25 9.34 3.63
N PRO A 96 -1.11 8.32 3.46
CA PRO A 96 -1.36 7.37 4.53
C PRO A 96 -0.08 6.60 4.88
N ALA A 97 0.18 6.42 6.19
CA ALA A 97 1.29 5.59 6.67
C ALA A 97 1.27 4.22 5.97
N PRO A 98 2.41 3.58 5.67
CA PRO A 98 2.37 2.21 5.14
C PRO A 98 1.75 1.24 6.17
N PRO A 99 1.06 0.17 5.74
CA PRO A 99 0.51 -0.81 6.68
C PRO A 99 1.64 -1.62 7.30
N ARG A 100 1.40 -2.14 8.51
CA ARG A 100 2.36 -3.03 9.17
C ARG A 100 2.58 -4.28 8.31
N PRO A 101 3.83 -4.62 7.99
CA PRO A 101 4.10 -5.87 7.29
C PRO A 101 3.69 -7.06 8.15
N ASP A 102 3.04 -8.06 7.56
CA ASP A 102 2.71 -9.33 8.21
C ASP A 102 3.50 -10.46 7.56
N PHE A 103 4.54 -10.90 8.26
CA PHE A 103 5.38 -12.04 7.86
C PHE A 103 5.17 -13.26 8.76
N ASP A 104 4.26 -13.21 9.74
CA ASP A 104 4.14 -14.25 10.76
C ASP A 104 3.64 -15.56 10.14
N SER A 105 2.64 -15.49 9.25
CA SER A 105 2.16 -16.67 8.54
C SER A 105 3.24 -17.33 7.69
N SER A 106 4.06 -16.54 6.99
CA SER A 106 5.15 -17.06 6.15
C SER A 106 6.25 -17.71 7.01
N ARG A 107 6.60 -17.09 8.14
CA ARG A 107 7.57 -17.62 9.10
C ARG A 107 7.09 -18.93 9.72
N GLU A 108 5.83 -18.99 10.14
CA GLU A 108 5.25 -20.19 10.74
C GLU A 108 5.22 -21.36 9.74
N LYS A 109 4.84 -21.10 8.48
CA LYS A 109 4.87 -22.11 7.41
C LYS A 109 6.29 -22.62 7.14
N LEU A 110 7.28 -21.73 7.05
CA LEU A 110 8.68 -22.11 6.85
C LEU A 110 9.24 -22.91 8.03
N GLN A 111 8.89 -22.54 9.26
CA GLN A 111 9.28 -23.29 10.45
C GLN A 111 8.68 -24.71 10.44
N LYS A 112 7.37 -24.84 10.21
CA LYS A 112 6.69 -26.14 10.12
C LYS A 112 7.25 -27.02 9.02
N LEU A 113 7.61 -26.43 7.88
CA LEU A 113 8.27 -27.16 6.80
C LEU A 113 9.61 -27.73 7.26
N GLY A 114 10.44 -26.95 7.96
CA GLY A 114 11.71 -27.40 8.52
C GLY A 114 11.55 -28.52 9.56
N GLU A 115 10.53 -28.43 10.42
CA GLU A 115 10.19 -29.49 11.39
C GLU A 115 9.76 -30.80 10.69
N GLY A 116 9.16 -30.69 9.50
CA GLY A 116 8.69 -31.81 8.68
C GLY A 116 9.71 -32.41 7.70
N GLU A 117 10.94 -31.88 7.61
CA GLU A 117 11.96 -32.27 6.62
C GLU A 117 12.21 -33.79 6.60
N GLY A 118 12.19 -34.46 7.76
CA GLY A 118 12.40 -35.91 7.87
C GLY A 118 11.20 -36.78 7.50
N THR A 119 10.04 -36.21 7.18
CA THR A 119 8.78 -36.95 6.91
C THR A 119 8.36 -36.95 5.45
N MET A 120 9.07 -36.22 4.60
CA MET A 120 8.77 -36.09 3.17
C MET A 120 10.00 -36.41 2.31
N THR A 121 9.79 -36.65 1.02
CA THR A 121 10.92 -36.86 0.10
C THR A 121 11.71 -35.57 -0.09
N LYS A 122 12.97 -35.69 -0.51
CA LYS A 122 13.84 -34.52 -0.77
C LYS A 122 13.24 -33.63 -1.86
N GLU A 123 12.66 -34.24 -2.88
CA GLU A 123 12.01 -33.55 -4.00
C GLU A 123 10.77 -32.78 -3.54
N GLU A 124 9.92 -33.38 -2.69
CA GLU A 124 8.76 -32.71 -2.11
C GLU A 124 9.16 -31.55 -1.20
N PHE A 125 10.17 -31.75 -0.36
CA PHE A 125 10.69 -30.71 0.53
C PHE A 125 11.18 -29.49 -0.26
N ILE A 126 12.00 -29.71 -1.29
CA ILE A 126 12.51 -28.65 -2.15
C ILE A 126 11.35 -27.89 -2.82
N LYS A 127 10.36 -28.61 -3.35
CA LYS A 127 9.20 -27.99 -4.01
C LYS A 127 8.37 -27.14 -3.05
N MET A 128 8.07 -27.66 -1.85
CA MET A 128 7.32 -26.91 -0.84
C MET A 128 8.10 -25.70 -0.34
N LYS A 129 9.42 -25.84 -0.16
CA LYS A 129 10.30 -24.74 0.22
C LYS A 129 10.27 -23.62 -0.81
N GLN A 130 10.40 -23.95 -2.09
CA GLN A 130 10.33 -22.97 -3.19
C GLN A 130 8.95 -22.28 -3.26
N GLU A 131 7.84 -23.02 -3.07
CA GLU A 131 6.50 -22.41 -3.04
C GLU A 131 6.35 -21.40 -1.87
N LEU A 132 6.88 -21.72 -0.69
CA LEU A 132 6.87 -20.80 0.46
C LEU A 132 7.80 -19.60 0.30
N GLU A 133 8.99 -19.80 -0.27
CA GLU A 133 9.93 -18.71 -0.58
C GLU A 133 9.32 -17.72 -1.59
N ALA A 134 8.59 -18.24 -2.60
CA ALA A 134 7.86 -17.40 -3.54
C ALA A 134 6.71 -16.62 -2.88
N GLU A 135 5.94 -17.24 -1.97
CA GLU A 135 4.89 -16.55 -1.19
C GLU A 135 5.49 -15.44 -0.31
N TYR A 136 6.60 -15.74 0.37
CA TYR A 136 7.33 -14.77 1.19
C TYR A 136 7.83 -13.59 0.35
N LEU A 137 8.47 -13.86 -0.80
CA LEU A 137 8.96 -12.84 -1.71
C LEU A 137 7.84 -11.96 -2.29
N ALA A 138 6.66 -12.52 -2.54
CA ALA A 138 5.50 -11.75 -3.00
C ALA A 138 5.01 -10.77 -1.92
N THR A 139 4.80 -11.24 -0.69
CA THR A 139 4.44 -10.39 0.47
C THR A 139 5.49 -9.31 0.71
N PHE A 140 6.75 -9.68 0.53
CA PHE A 140 7.87 -8.78 0.68
C PHE A 140 7.88 -7.64 -0.34
N LYS A 141 7.81 -7.96 -1.64
CA LYS A 141 7.75 -6.97 -2.73
C LYS A 141 6.57 -6.02 -2.55
N LYS A 142 5.42 -6.57 -2.15
CA LYS A 142 4.22 -5.80 -1.83
C LYS A 142 4.48 -4.82 -0.68
N THR A 143 5.13 -5.27 0.38
CA THR A 143 5.50 -4.44 1.52
C THR A 143 6.44 -3.30 1.12
N VAL A 144 7.50 -3.61 0.36
CA VAL A 144 8.45 -2.62 -0.17
C VAL A 144 7.71 -1.56 -0.99
N ALA A 145 6.88 -1.98 -1.95
CA ALA A 145 6.12 -1.07 -2.80
C ALA A 145 5.21 -0.12 -2.00
N MET A 146 4.56 -0.60 -0.94
CA MET A 146 3.71 0.25 -0.08
C MET A 146 4.52 1.29 0.72
N HIS A 147 5.70 0.93 1.22
CA HIS A 147 6.57 1.84 1.96
C HIS A 147 7.23 2.85 1.01
N GLU A 148 7.65 2.41 -0.16
CA GLU A 148 8.21 3.27 -1.20
C GLU A 148 7.19 4.29 -1.70
N MET A 149 5.93 3.87 -1.91
CA MET A 149 4.85 4.78 -2.30
C MET A 149 4.66 5.91 -1.30
N PHE A 150 4.71 5.62 0.01
CA PHE A 150 4.62 6.64 1.05
C PHE A 150 5.77 7.66 0.95
N LEU A 151 7.02 7.20 0.84
CA LEU A 151 8.18 8.11 0.72
C LEU A 151 8.17 8.90 -0.59
N THR A 152 7.79 8.24 -1.70
CA THR A 152 7.68 8.86 -3.02
C THR A 152 6.65 9.98 -3.00
N ARG A 153 5.50 9.77 -2.36
CA ARG A 153 4.46 10.80 -2.19
C ARG A 153 4.99 12.01 -1.40
N LEU A 154 5.79 11.80 -0.36
CA LEU A 154 6.42 12.89 0.38
C LEU A 154 7.49 13.62 -0.47
N ALA A 155 8.32 12.88 -1.19
CA ALA A 155 9.40 13.42 -2.02
C ALA A 155 8.89 14.23 -3.24
N GLN A 156 7.75 13.82 -3.81
CA GLN A 156 7.11 14.52 -4.93
C GLN A 156 6.29 15.73 -4.50
N HIS A 157 5.83 15.78 -3.24
CA HIS A 157 5.05 16.91 -2.75
C HIS A 157 5.94 18.15 -2.55
N PRO A 158 5.58 19.32 -3.12
CA PRO A 158 6.45 20.50 -3.13
C PRO A 158 6.80 21.04 -1.74
N VAL A 159 5.95 20.79 -0.74
CA VAL A 159 6.18 21.22 0.64
C VAL A 159 6.85 20.14 1.49
N PHE A 160 6.37 18.89 1.41
CA PHE A 160 6.87 17.83 2.31
C PHE A 160 8.30 17.42 1.98
N ARG A 161 8.71 17.55 0.71
CA ARG A 161 10.07 17.29 0.27
C ARG A 161 11.11 18.21 0.90
N LEU A 162 10.70 19.31 1.53
CA LEU A 162 11.56 20.28 2.21
C LEU A 162 11.52 20.11 3.75
N ASP A 163 10.75 19.14 4.25
CA ASP A 163 10.59 18.94 5.69
C ASP A 163 11.89 18.43 6.32
N HIS A 164 12.25 19.04 7.46
CA HIS A 164 13.48 18.71 8.18
C HIS A 164 13.49 17.27 8.70
N GLN A 165 12.39 16.77 9.25
CA GLN A 165 12.33 15.41 9.79
C GLN A 165 12.35 14.37 8.69
N PHE A 166 11.76 14.68 7.53
CA PHE A 166 11.91 13.84 6.35
C PHE A 166 13.36 13.82 5.85
N HIS A 167 14.04 14.95 5.82
CA HIS A 167 15.48 15.00 5.48
C HIS A 167 16.33 14.18 6.46
N VAL A 168 16.07 14.28 7.76
CA VAL A 168 16.73 13.43 8.78
C VAL A 168 16.42 11.96 8.54
N PHE A 169 15.17 11.62 8.24
CA PHE A 169 14.76 10.27 7.88
C PHE A 169 15.51 9.73 6.65
N LEU A 170 15.86 10.56 5.66
CA LEU A 170 16.60 10.10 4.48
C LEU A 170 18.13 10.10 4.67
N GLN A 171 18.67 10.91 5.57
CA GLN A 171 20.12 11.13 5.69
C GLN A 171 20.79 10.46 6.89
N TYR A 172 20.06 10.25 7.99
CA TYR A 172 20.67 9.82 9.25
C TYR A 172 21.04 8.32 9.21
N THR A 173 22.32 7.99 9.22
CA THR A 173 22.76 6.61 8.98
C THR A 173 22.54 5.65 10.15
N GLN A 174 22.27 6.17 11.36
CA GLN A 174 21.98 5.34 12.53
C GLN A 174 20.46 5.15 12.69
N ASP A 175 20.05 4.24 13.58
CA ASP A 175 18.66 4.11 13.98
C ASP A 175 18.16 5.43 14.59
N LEU A 176 16.97 5.89 14.22
CA LEU A 176 16.38 7.14 14.76
C LEU A 176 15.94 6.99 16.23
N SER A 177 16.18 5.82 16.85
CA SER A 177 15.80 5.50 18.24
C SER A 177 14.33 5.79 18.55
N VAL A 178 13.46 5.60 17.56
CA VAL A 178 12.02 5.81 17.70
C VAL A 178 11.44 4.71 18.58
N ARG A 179 10.81 5.12 19.69
CA ARG A 179 10.12 4.19 20.58
C ARG A 179 8.90 3.61 19.85
N SER A 180 8.83 2.29 19.73
CA SER A 180 7.61 1.61 19.28
C SER A 180 6.44 1.98 20.21
N LYS A 181 5.29 2.35 19.63
CA LYS A 181 4.08 2.62 20.41
C LYS A 181 3.76 1.39 21.26
N ASN A 182 3.61 1.59 22.57
CA ASN A 182 3.23 0.49 23.45
C ASN A 182 1.73 0.14 23.24
N LYS A 183 1.28 -1.04 23.70
CA LYS A 183 -0.13 -1.46 23.52
C LYS A 183 -1.14 -0.45 24.07
N MET A 184 -0.79 0.30 25.12
CA MET A 184 -1.65 1.31 25.72
C MET A 184 -1.71 2.60 24.88
N GLU A 185 -0.59 3.03 24.29
CA GLU A 185 -0.54 4.15 23.33
C GLU A 185 -1.23 3.81 22.00
N MET A 186 -1.16 2.54 21.56
CA MET A 186 -1.96 2.07 20.43
C MET A 186 -3.46 2.12 20.75
N LEU A 187 -3.85 1.68 21.95
CA LEU A 187 -5.22 1.75 22.44
C LEU A 187 -5.68 3.21 22.58
N GLU A 188 -4.83 4.09 23.11
CA GLU A 188 -5.08 5.53 23.18
C GLU A 188 -5.23 6.15 21.79
N GLY A 189 -4.44 5.73 20.79
CA GLY A 189 -4.62 6.12 19.39
C GLY A 189 -5.98 5.70 18.82
N LEU A 190 -6.49 4.52 19.22
CA LEU A 190 -7.85 4.07 18.89
C LEU A 190 -8.90 4.93 19.61
N PHE A 191 -8.75 5.19 20.91
CA PHE A 191 -9.64 6.06 21.69
C PHE A 191 -9.66 7.50 21.16
N ASN A 192 -8.52 8.06 20.77
CA ASN A 192 -8.40 9.38 20.16
C ASN A 192 -9.04 9.42 18.76
N SER A 193 -9.01 8.30 18.02
CA SER A 193 -9.76 8.19 16.76
C SER A 193 -11.27 8.17 16.99
N PHE A 194 -11.73 7.51 18.05
CA PHE A 194 -13.14 7.55 18.46
C PHE A 194 -13.58 8.95 18.94
N SER A 195 -12.77 9.63 19.76
CA SER A 195 -13.10 10.99 20.23
C SER A 195 -13.14 12.00 19.08
N LYS A 196 -12.21 11.90 18.12
CA LYS A 196 -12.25 12.66 16.85
C LYS A 196 -13.53 12.37 16.05
N THR A 197 -14.01 11.14 16.03
CA THR A 197 -15.27 10.78 15.36
C THR A 197 -16.48 11.41 16.04
N THR A 198 -16.53 11.42 17.38
CA THR A 198 -17.60 12.10 18.13
C THR A 198 -17.55 13.61 17.95
N ASP A 199 -16.35 14.21 18.00
CA ASP A 199 -16.15 15.64 17.75
C ASP A 199 -16.50 16.01 16.31
N GLN A 200 -16.14 15.20 15.33
CA GLN A 200 -16.51 15.40 13.92
C GLN A 200 -18.02 15.38 13.72
N VAL A 201 -18.72 14.42 14.32
CA VAL A 201 -20.20 14.36 14.26
C VAL A 201 -20.79 15.61 14.92
N LEU A 202 -20.32 15.98 16.11
CA LEU A 202 -20.78 17.19 16.80
C LEU A 202 -20.54 18.45 15.96
N LEU A 203 -19.34 18.62 15.39
CA LEU A 203 -19.00 19.75 14.52
C LEU A 203 -19.92 19.79 13.30
N SER A 204 -20.12 18.64 12.64
CA SER A 204 -20.99 18.57 11.45
C SER A 204 -22.45 18.97 11.73
N HIS A 205 -22.92 18.81 12.97
CA HIS A 205 -24.26 19.24 13.38
C HIS A 205 -24.34 20.68 13.88
N THR A 206 -23.23 21.24 14.39
CA THR A 206 -23.21 22.54 15.07
C THR A 206 -22.63 23.66 14.20
N VAL A 207 -21.78 23.32 13.24
CA VAL A 207 -21.10 24.24 12.32
C VAL A 207 -21.56 23.92 10.91
N LYS A 208 -22.18 24.89 10.25
CA LYS A 208 -22.63 24.75 8.88
C LYS A 208 -21.62 25.40 7.94
N ASP A 209 -21.00 24.60 7.09
CA ASP A 209 -20.15 25.14 6.04
C ASP A 209 -21.03 25.76 4.94
N HIS A 210 -20.90 27.07 4.75
CA HIS A 210 -21.65 27.81 3.73
C HIS A 210 -20.95 27.83 2.36
N ASN A 211 -19.84 27.11 2.22
CA ASN A 211 -19.11 27.02 0.98
C ASN A 211 -19.51 25.76 0.17
N ASP A 212 -20.22 25.99 -0.94
CA ASP A 212 -20.73 24.93 -1.82
C ASP A 212 -19.66 23.94 -2.28
N PHE A 213 -18.41 24.38 -2.50
CA PHE A 213 -17.33 23.50 -2.93
C PHE A 213 -17.02 22.45 -1.85
N PHE A 214 -16.83 22.89 -0.61
CA PHE A 214 -16.46 21.99 0.49
C PHE A 214 -17.62 21.11 0.95
N GLU A 215 -18.85 21.61 0.90
CA GLU A 215 -20.04 20.78 1.16
C GLU A 215 -20.13 19.64 0.13
N ASN A 216 -20.01 19.97 -1.16
CA ASN A 216 -20.04 18.98 -2.23
C ASN A 216 -18.88 17.98 -2.14
N GLU A 217 -17.67 18.45 -1.89
CA GLU A 217 -16.49 17.58 -1.79
C GLU A 217 -16.56 16.68 -0.55
N ASN A 218 -17.12 17.18 0.56
CA ASN A 218 -17.36 16.38 1.75
C ASN A 218 -18.36 15.25 1.48
N ASN A 219 -19.50 15.56 0.86
CA ASN A 219 -20.49 14.55 0.49
C ASN A 219 -19.90 13.51 -0.47
N PHE A 220 -19.21 13.98 -1.51
CA PHE A 220 -18.51 13.13 -2.46
C PHE A 220 -17.50 12.19 -1.78
N LEU A 221 -16.62 12.72 -0.92
CA LEU A 221 -15.59 11.91 -0.26
C LEU A 221 -16.17 10.86 0.69
N HIS A 222 -17.28 11.14 1.37
CA HIS A 222 -17.96 10.16 2.21
C HIS A 222 -18.53 9.01 1.39
N GLU A 223 -19.23 9.32 0.30
CA GLU A 223 -19.78 8.32 -0.61
C GLU A 223 -18.66 7.51 -1.28
N TYR A 224 -17.66 8.19 -1.84
CA TYR A 224 -16.50 7.60 -2.48
C TYR A 224 -15.73 6.67 -1.54
N HIS A 225 -15.46 7.09 -0.30
CA HIS A 225 -14.79 6.25 0.69
C HIS A 225 -15.60 4.99 1.02
N ASN A 226 -16.92 5.10 1.17
CA ASN A 226 -17.78 3.95 1.44
C ASN A 226 -17.77 2.95 0.27
N HIS A 227 -17.84 3.45 -0.97
CA HIS A 227 -17.72 2.62 -2.16
C HIS A 227 -16.35 1.92 -2.23
N LEU A 228 -15.26 2.63 -1.93
CA LEU A 228 -13.92 2.04 -1.88
C LEU A 228 -13.81 0.95 -0.81
N LYS A 229 -14.36 1.17 0.39
CA LYS A 229 -14.35 0.20 1.48
C LYS A 229 -15.10 -1.08 1.13
N GLU A 230 -16.28 -0.93 0.53
CA GLU A 230 -17.07 -2.07 0.05
C GLU A 230 -16.36 -2.80 -1.09
N ALA A 231 -15.86 -2.07 -2.09
CA ALA A 231 -15.13 -2.63 -3.22
C ALA A 231 -13.87 -3.38 -2.77
N THR A 232 -13.10 -2.81 -1.82
CA THR A 232 -11.93 -3.46 -1.22
C THR A 232 -12.31 -4.81 -0.60
N THR A 233 -13.36 -4.82 0.23
CA THR A 233 -13.83 -6.05 0.89
C THR A 233 -14.26 -7.12 -0.14
N ARG A 234 -14.92 -6.70 -1.22
CA ARG A 234 -15.34 -7.61 -2.30
C ARG A 234 -14.15 -8.13 -3.11
N ALA A 235 -13.18 -7.27 -3.43
CA ALA A 235 -11.97 -7.65 -4.17
C ALA A 235 -11.07 -8.62 -3.36
N ASP A 236 -10.96 -8.40 -2.05
CA ASP A 236 -10.23 -9.31 -1.15
C ASP A 236 -10.90 -10.68 -1.09
N ARG A 237 -12.23 -10.70 -1.00
CA ARG A 237 -12.99 -11.95 -1.06
C ARG A 237 -12.84 -12.66 -2.40
N MET A 238 -12.82 -11.94 -3.52
CA MET A 238 -12.59 -12.49 -4.86
C MET A 238 -11.21 -13.16 -4.93
N THR A 239 -10.17 -12.43 -4.53
CA THR A 239 -8.78 -12.91 -4.48
C THR A 239 -8.67 -14.19 -3.62
N PHE A 240 -9.33 -14.21 -2.46
CA PHE A 240 -9.39 -15.40 -1.61
C PHE A 240 -10.08 -16.57 -2.32
N LYS A 241 -11.18 -16.32 -3.05
CA LYS A 241 -11.88 -17.37 -3.81
C LYS A 241 -11.08 -17.91 -4.99
N ARG A 242 -10.24 -17.11 -5.65
CA ARG A 242 -9.27 -17.62 -6.63
C ARG A 242 -8.32 -18.65 -6.02
N LYS A 243 -7.82 -18.38 -4.80
CA LYS A 243 -6.98 -19.33 -4.06
C LYS A 243 -7.75 -20.62 -3.71
N ASP A 244 -9.01 -20.52 -3.27
CA ASP A 244 -9.87 -21.70 -3.03
C ASP A 244 -10.04 -22.57 -4.30
N VAL A 245 -10.13 -21.95 -5.48
CA VAL A 245 -10.21 -22.68 -6.77
C VAL A 245 -8.90 -23.39 -7.08
N ALA A 246 -7.75 -22.72 -6.90
CA ALA A 246 -6.43 -23.35 -7.05
C ALA A 246 -6.27 -24.55 -6.10
N ASP A 247 -6.72 -24.42 -4.84
CA ASP A 247 -6.72 -25.49 -3.85
C ASP A 247 -7.63 -26.65 -4.24
N SER A 248 -8.74 -26.36 -4.93
CA SER A 248 -9.63 -27.39 -5.46
C SER A 248 -8.97 -28.15 -6.61
N PHE A 249 -8.28 -27.45 -7.53
CA PHE A 249 -7.56 -28.09 -8.62
C PHE A 249 -6.48 -29.07 -8.14
N ILE A 250 -5.71 -28.72 -7.10
CA ILE A 250 -4.69 -29.65 -6.57
C ILE A 250 -5.32 -30.86 -5.89
N LYS A 251 -6.41 -30.68 -5.12
CA LYS A 251 -7.11 -31.80 -4.48
C LYS A 251 -7.67 -32.79 -5.51
N ILE A 252 -8.30 -32.27 -6.56
CA ILE A 252 -8.84 -33.11 -7.65
C ILE A 252 -7.68 -33.80 -8.38
N SER A 253 -6.61 -33.08 -8.72
CA SER A 253 -5.42 -33.66 -9.37
C SER A 253 -4.86 -34.84 -8.58
N THR A 254 -4.62 -34.66 -7.27
CA THR A 254 -4.12 -35.73 -6.40
C THR A 254 -5.06 -36.93 -6.36
N GLY A 255 -6.38 -36.70 -6.28
CA GLY A 255 -7.36 -37.79 -6.32
C GLY A 255 -7.34 -38.57 -7.64
N LEU A 256 -7.20 -37.88 -8.78
CA LEU A 256 -7.08 -38.52 -10.10
C LEU A 256 -5.79 -39.35 -10.23
N VAL A 257 -4.67 -38.86 -9.69
CA VAL A 257 -3.41 -39.62 -9.62
C VAL A 257 -3.58 -40.90 -8.81
N GLN A 258 -4.24 -40.82 -7.64
CA GLN A 258 -4.48 -42.00 -6.80
C GLN A 258 -5.37 -43.04 -7.51
N LEU A 259 -6.44 -42.59 -8.20
CA LEU A 259 -7.28 -43.47 -9.01
C LEU A 259 -6.48 -44.14 -10.13
N ALA A 260 -5.63 -43.38 -10.83
CA ALA A 260 -4.78 -43.91 -11.90
C ALA A 260 -3.82 -45.02 -11.42
N THR A 261 -3.44 -45.01 -10.14
CA THR A 261 -2.60 -46.08 -9.53
C THR A 261 -3.39 -47.30 -9.08
N THR A 262 -4.71 -47.21 -8.95
CA THR A 262 -5.58 -48.26 -8.37
C THR A 262 -6.43 -48.97 -9.42
N ASP A 263 -6.82 -48.29 -10.50
CA ASP A 263 -7.72 -48.80 -11.55
C ASP A 263 -7.01 -49.67 -12.61
N HIS A 264 -7.81 -50.32 -13.47
CA HIS A 264 -7.34 -51.00 -14.67
C HIS A 264 -6.50 -50.06 -15.56
N LYS A 265 -5.41 -50.59 -16.12
CA LYS A 265 -4.40 -49.87 -16.93
C LYS A 265 -4.94 -49.12 -18.17
N ASP A 266 -6.22 -49.29 -18.50
CA ASP A 266 -6.81 -48.68 -19.69
C ASP A 266 -7.16 -47.19 -19.48
N LEU A 267 -7.30 -46.73 -18.23
CA LEU A 267 -7.66 -45.34 -17.90
C LEU A 267 -6.51 -44.52 -17.31
N ASP A 268 -5.37 -45.14 -17.00
CA ASP A 268 -4.28 -44.49 -16.28
C ASP A 268 -3.75 -43.25 -17.01
N LYS A 269 -3.47 -43.35 -18.31
CA LYS A 269 -2.99 -42.25 -19.16
C LYS A 269 -3.97 -41.08 -19.18
N PHE A 270 -5.26 -41.36 -19.30
CA PHE A 270 -6.30 -40.33 -19.28
C PHE A 270 -6.31 -39.59 -17.94
N LEU A 271 -6.35 -40.34 -16.84
CA LEU A 271 -6.41 -39.78 -15.48
C LEU A 271 -5.15 -38.96 -15.16
N TYR A 272 -3.95 -39.47 -15.48
CA TYR A 272 -2.69 -38.73 -15.31
C TYR A 272 -2.66 -37.45 -16.14
N LYS A 273 -3.14 -37.49 -17.39
CA LYS A 273 -3.16 -36.31 -18.25
C LYS A 273 -4.12 -35.23 -17.75
N VAL A 274 -5.30 -35.62 -17.26
CA VAL A 274 -6.26 -34.68 -16.65
C VAL A 274 -5.68 -34.10 -15.35
N ALA A 275 -5.07 -34.92 -14.50
CA ALA A 275 -4.40 -34.47 -13.28
C ALA A 275 -3.29 -33.44 -13.57
N GLU A 276 -2.38 -33.75 -14.51
CA GLU A 276 -1.32 -32.85 -14.95
C GLU A 276 -1.89 -31.51 -15.46
N THR A 277 -3.02 -31.56 -16.17
CA THR A 277 -3.71 -30.36 -16.67
C THR A 277 -4.26 -29.51 -15.54
N LEU A 278 -4.85 -30.12 -14.52
CA LEU A 278 -5.35 -29.40 -13.33
C LEU A 278 -4.21 -28.76 -12.53
N GLU A 279 -3.05 -29.39 -12.43
CA GLU A 279 -1.86 -28.74 -11.83
C GLU A 279 -1.40 -27.51 -12.62
N LYS A 280 -1.45 -27.57 -13.96
CA LYS A 280 -1.15 -26.41 -14.81
C LYS A 280 -2.17 -25.29 -14.59
N LEU A 281 -3.46 -25.63 -14.50
CA LEU A 281 -4.53 -24.67 -14.23
C LEU A 281 -4.44 -24.08 -12.82
N ARG A 282 -4.07 -24.86 -11.79
CA ARG A 282 -3.75 -24.36 -10.43
C ARG A 282 -2.74 -23.22 -10.49
N LYS A 283 -1.65 -23.40 -11.25
CA LYS A 283 -0.61 -22.36 -11.38
C LYS A 283 -1.14 -21.10 -12.05
N VAL A 284 -2.01 -21.23 -13.05
CA VAL A 284 -2.63 -20.05 -13.69
C VAL A 284 -3.61 -19.36 -12.75
N GLU A 285 -4.45 -20.10 -12.03
CA GLU A 285 -5.39 -19.53 -11.06
C GLU A 285 -4.67 -18.80 -9.92
N GLY A 286 -3.54 -19.36 -9.46
CA GLY A 286 -2.66 -18.70 -8.49
C GLY A 286 -2.09 -17.38 -9.01
N ARG A 287 -1.70 -17.32 -10.29
CA ARG A 287 -1.25 -16.06 -10.92
C ARG A 287 -2.38 -15.05 -11.05
N ILE A 288 -3.56 -15.48 -11.50
CA ILE A 288 -4.76 -14.63 -11.56
C ILE A 288 -5.02 -13.99 -10.20
N ALA A 289 -5.00 -14.80 -9.12
CA ALA A 289 -5.19 -14.29 -7.77
C ALA A 289 -4.14 -13.21 -7.39
N CYS A 290 -2.87 -13.43 -7.71
CA CYS A 290 -1.80 -12.48 -7.39
C CYS A 290 -1.92 -11.18 -8.19
N ASP A 291 -2.20 -11.29 -9.49
CA ASP A 291 -2.31 -10.15 -10.40
C ASP A 291 -3.58 -9.32 -10.12
N GLU A 292 -4.72 -9.97 -9.82
CA GLU A 292 -5.93 -9.31 -9.33
C GLU A 292 -5.68 -8.61 -7.97
N ASP A 293 -4.97 -9.24 -7.04
CA ASP A 293 -4.64 -8.63 -5.75
C ASP A 293 -3.77 -7.37 -5.92
N LEU A 294 -2.76 -7.45 -6.78
CA LEU A 294 -1.79 -6.39 -7.02
C LEU A 294 -2.42 -5.19 -7.76
N LYS A 295 -3.23 -5.43 -8.79
CA LYS A 295 -3.77 -4.35 -9.63
C LYS A 295 -5.10 -3.81 -9.13
N LEU A 296 -5.96 -4.65 -8.56
CA LEU A 296 -7.27 -4.22 -8.08
C LEU A 296 -7.28 -3.98 -6.57
N SER A 297 -7.03 -5.03 -5.79
CA SER A 297 -7.22 -4.99 -4.34
C SER A 297 -6.27 -4.00 -3.66
N ASP A 298 -5.00 -3.96 -4.07
CA ASP A 298 -4.01 -2.99 -3.54
C ASP A 298 -4.33 -1.55 -3.93
N THR A 299 -4.75 -1.31 -5.17
CA THR A 299 -5.20 0.02 -5.61
C THR A 299 -6.39 0.50 -4.79
N LEU A 300 -7.38 -0.36 -4.57
CA LEU A 300 -8.56 -0.06 -3.75
C LEU A 300 -8.17 0.20 -2.29
N ARG A 301 -7.32 -0.64 -1.68
CA ARG A 301 -6.82 -0.45 -0.31
C ARG A 301 -6.09 0.87 -0.15
N TYR A 302 -5.21 1.23 -1.09
CA TYR A 302 -4.47 2.48 -1.03
C TYR A 302 -5.42 3.68 -1.06
N TYR A 303 -6.33 3.75 -2.03
CA TYR A 303 -7.25 4.88 -2.15
C TYR A 303 -8.35 4.91 -1.09
N MET A 304 -8.71 3.77 -0.49
CA MET A 304 -9.55 3.74 0.71
C MET A 304 -8.89 4.51 1.86
N ARG A 305 -7.56 4.36 2.02
CA ARG A 305 -6.79 5.05 3.08
C ARG A 305 -6.47 6.50 2.71
N ASP A 306 -6.18 6.77 1.43
CA ASP A 306 -5.92 8.13 0.93
C ASP A 306 -7.20 9.00 0.96
N SER A 307 -8.37 8.41 0.67
CA SER A 307 -9.66 9.11 0.84
C SER A 307 -9.98 9.40 2.31
N ASP A 308 -9.56 8.54 3.23
CA ASP A 308 -9.69 8.81 4.67
C ASP A 308 -8.76 9.95 5.12
N ALA A 309 -7.55 10.06 4.53
CA ALA A 309 -6.68 11.22 4.72
C ALA A 309 -7.30 12.52 4.18
N ALA A 310 -7.94 12.47 3.01
CA ALA A 310 -8.68 13.62 2.46
C ALA A 310 -9.87 14.04 3.35
N LYS A 311 -10.58 13.07 3.95
CA LYS A 311 -11.63 13.36 4.96
C LYS A 311 -11.05 14.01 6.22
N ARG A 312 -9.86 13.59 6.68
CA ARG A 312 -9.18 14.24 7.81
C ARG A 312 -8.84 15.69 7.53
N LEU A 313 -8.40 16.02 6.31
CA LEU A 313 -8.18 17.41 5.89
C LEU A 313 -9.48 18.23 6.00
N LEU A 314 -10.60 17.73 5.47
CA LEU A 314 -11.89 18.42 5.58
C LEU A 314 -12.32 18.63 7.03
N TYR A 315 -12.11 17.64 7.89
CA TYR A 315 -12.37 17.78 9.32
C TYR A 315 -11.50 18.85 9.99
N ARG A 316 -10.19 18.88 9.71
CA ARG A 316 -9.27 19.93 10.21
C ARG A 316 -9.70 21.32 9.75
N ARG A 317 -10.14 21.44 8.49
CA ARG A 317 -10.68 22.69 7.96
C ARG A 317 -11.97 23.11 8.66
N LEU A 318 -12.91 22.18 8.87
CA LEU A 318 -14.16 22.45 9.59
C LEU A 318 -13.89 22.90 11.04
N ARG A 319 -12.83 22.37 11.67
CA ARG A 319 -12.38 22.83 12.98
C ARG A 319 -11.92 24.29 12.97
N CYS A 320 -11.15 24.69 11.97
CA CYS A 320 -10.75 26.09 11.81
C CYS A 320 -11.96 27.01 11.61
N LEU A 321 -12.99 26.57 10.87
CA LEU A 321 -14.25 27.31 10.75
C LEU A 321 -14.94 27.47 12.11
N ALA A 322 -15.04 26.39 12.89
CA ALA A 322 -15.63 26.41 14.22
C ALA A 322 -14.91 27.39 15.16
N ASP A 323 -13.57 27.38 15.14
CA ASP A 323 -12.73 28.26 15.94
C ASP A 323 -12.89 29.73 15.52
N TYR A 324 -12.98 29.99 14.21
CA TYR A 324 -13.28 31.32 13.66
C TYR A 324 -14.66 31.84 14.09
N GLU A 325 -15.72 31.03 13.97
CA GLU A 325 -17.07 31.42 14.42
C GLU A 325 -17.12 31.67 15.93
N ASN A 326 -16.39 30.88 16.71
CA ASN A 326 -16.24 31.09 18.15
C ASN A 326 -15.55 32.41 18.48
N ALA A 327 -14.44 32.72 17.79
CA ALA A 327 -13.72 33.97 17.96
C ALA A 327 -14.61 35.17 17.59
N ASN A 328 -15.38 35.06 16.49
CA ASN A 328 -16.33 36.08 16.07
C ASN A 328 -17.43 36.32 17.12
N ARG A 329 -18.01 35.26 17.70
CA ARG A 329 -18.99 35.39 18.80
C ARG A 329 -18.39 36.04 20.06
N ASN A 330 -17.13 35.75 20.36
CA ASN A 330 -16.43 36.33 21.50
C ASN A 330 -16.13 37.82 21.28
N LEU A 331 -15.76 38.20 20.06
CA LEU A 331 -15.60 39.59 19.66
C LEU A 331 -16.89 40.39 19.84
N GLU A 332 -18.04 39.87 19.37
CA GLU A 332 -19.32 40.54 19.54
C GLU A 332 -19.72 40.72 21.01
N LYS A 333 -19.39 39.75 21.88
CA LYS A 333 -19.56 39.89 23.34
C LYS A 333 -18.63 40.95 23.93
N ALA A 334 -17.38 41.02 23.49
CA ALA A 334 -16.40 42.01 23.93
C ALA A 334 -16.86 43.42 23.55
N ARG A 335 -17.33 43.61 22.31
CA ARG A 335 -17.94 44.85 21.80
C ARG A 335 -19.13 45.28 22.63
N THR A 336 -20.08 44.36 22.89
CA THR A 336 -21.27 44.64 23.70
C THR A 336 -20.92 45.07 25.13
N LYS A 337 -19.88 44.48 25.72
CA LYS A 337 -19.41 44.80 27.08
C LYS A 337 -18.41 45.97 27.13
N ASN A 338 -18.01 46.49 25.96
CA ASN A 338 -16.96 47.48 25.77
C ASN A 338 -15.68 47.17 26.56
N LYS A 339 -15.28 45.88 26.58
CA LYS A 339 -14.15 45.38 27.35
C LYS A 339 -13.33 44.41 26.50
N ASP A 340 -12.01 44.56 26.53
CA ASP A 340 -11.04 43.68 25.86
C ASP A 340 -11.26 43.56 24.33
N VAL A 341 -11.88 44.56 23.71
CA VAL A 341 -12.29 44.54 22.28
C VAL A 341 -11.10 44.30 21.35
N HIS A 342 -10.02 45.08 21.50
CA HIS A 342 -8.84 44.95 20.63
C HIS A 342 -8.20 43.56 20.72
N ALA A 343 -8.18 42.95 21.90
CA ALA A 343 -7.63 41.59 22.06
C ALA A 343 -8.53 40.55 21.38
N ALA A 344 -9.85 40.69 21.49
CA ALA A 344 -10.80 39.82 20.80
C ALA A 344 -10.78 40.01 19.27
N GLU A 345 -10.54 41.23 18.78
CA GLU A 345 -10.36 41.52 17.34
C GLU A 345 -9.13 40.82 16.79
N GLN A 346 -8.00 40.88 17.51
CA GLN A 346 -6.78 40.18 17.09
C GLN A 346 -6.99 38.66 17.01
N VAL A 347 -7.62 38.05 18.03
CA VAL A 347 -7.89 36.59 18.04
C VAL A 347 -8.83 36.19 16.90
N GLN A 348 -9.85 37.00 16.62
CA GLN A 348 -10.76 36.74 15.49
C GLN A 348 -10.05 36.87 14.15
N GLN A 349 -9.17 37.86 13.98
CA GLN A 349 -8.37 38.02 12.76
C GLN A 349 -7.43 36.83 12.54
N GLU A 350 -6.69 36.41 13.57
CA GLU A 350 -5.79 35.25 13.48
C GLU A 350 -6.54 33.95 13.12
N ALA A 351 -7.75 33.76 13.69
CA ALA A 351 -8.59 32.61 13.35
C ALA A 351 -9.16 32.70 11.91
N CYS A 352 -9.48 33.90 11.45
CA CYS A 352 -9.91 34.16 10.07
C CYS A 352 -8.81 33.79 9.07
N ASP A 353 -7.61 34.35 9.27
CA ASP A 353 -6.45 34.14 8.40
C ASP A 353 -6.08 32.64 8.34
N LYS A 354 -6.10 31.95 9.49
CA LYS A 354 -5.86 30.50 9.56
C LYS A 354 -6.91 29.70 8.78
N PHE A 355 -8.19 30.04 8.91
CA PHE A 355 -9.27 29.38 8.19
C PHE A 355 -9.21 29.62 6.67
N GLU A 356 -8.90 30.83 6.24
CA GLU A 356 -8.74 31.18 4.82
C GLU A 356 -7.55 30.43 4.20
N GLN A 357 -6.38 30.48 4.83
CA GLN A 357 -5.19 29.76 4.36
C GLN A 357 -5.43 28.25 4.28
N MET A 358 -6.08 27.68 5.31
CA MET A 358 -6.48 26.27 5.34
C MET A 358 -7.43 25.92 4.20
N SER A 359 -8.39 26.81 3.90
CA SER A 359 -9.35 26.61 2.82
C SER A 359 -8.68 26.63 1.45
N ASP A 360 -7.80 27.59 1.20
CA ASP A 360 -7.08 27.68 -0.07
C ASP A 360 -6.24 26.44 -0.32
N LYS A 361 -5.45 26.01 0.68
CA LYS A 361 -4.63 24.80 0.57
C LYS A 361 -5.47 23.53 0.44
N ALA A 362 -6.54 23.41 1.22
CA ALA A 362 -7.41 22.26 1.11
C ALA A 362 -8.03 22.13 -0.28
N LYS A 363 -8.41 23.24 -0.91
CA LYS A 363 -8.98 23.26 -2.26
C LYS A 363 -7.96 22.80 -3.31
N GLU A 364 -6.71 23.26 -3.24
CA GLU A 364 -5.62 22.78 -4.10
C GLU A 364 -5.46 21.26 -3.96
N GLU A 365 -5.32 20.79 -2.73
CA GLU A 365 -5.05 19.38 -2.41
C GLU A 365 -6.19 18.43 -2.83
N LEU A 366 -7.44 18.85 -2.70
CA LEU A 366 -8.61 18.07 -3.12
C LEU A 366 -8.67 17.93 -4.65
N ASN A 367 -8.27 18.96 -5.40
CA ASN A 367 -8.14 18.88 -6.86
C ASN A 367 -7.00 17.93 -7.27
N ASP A 368 -5.83 18.07 -6.65
CA ASP A 368 -4.69 17.18 -6.91
C ASP A 368 -5.01 15.72 -6.55
N PHE A 369 -5.75 15.49 -5.47
CA PHE A 369 -6.27 14.17 -5.10
C PHE A 369 -7.18 13.60 -6.18
N LYS A 370 -8.07 14.41 -6.75
CA LYS A 370 -8.97 14.01 -7.82
C LYS A 370 -8.22 13.59 -9.09
N GLU A 371 -7.24 14.36 -9.53
CA GLU A 371 -6.47 14.02 -10.74
C GLU A 371 -5.66 12.74 -10.54
N ARG A 372 -4.93 12.68 -9.43
CA ARG A 372 -4.04 11.56 -9.09
C ARG A 372 -4.79 10.24 -8.91
N ARG A 373 -5.96 10.25 -8.26
CA ARG A 373 -6.78 9.02 -8.11
C ARG A 373 -7.31 8.52 -9.45
N VAL A 374 -7.78 9.42 -10.32
CA VAL A 374 -8.30 9.04 -11.63
C VAL A 374 -7.20 8.40 -12.47
N GLU A 375 -6.01 8.99 -12.51
CA GLU A 375 -4.90 8.44 -13.28
C GLU A 375 -4.44 7.08 -12.75
N ALA A 376 -4.33 6.92 -11.44
CA ALA A 376 -3.93 5.65 -10.84
C ALA A 376 -4.97 4.53 -11.07
N PHE A 377 -6.27 4.82 -10.93
CA PHE A 377 -7.31 3.83 -11.22
C PHE A 377 -7.33 3.46 -12.70
N LYS A 378 -7.24 4.45 -13.59
CA LYS A 378 -7.17 4.22 -15.04
C LYS A 378 -6.01 3.30 -15.39
N LYS A 379 -4.80 3.61 -14.94
CA LYS A 379 -3.60 2.80 -15.19
C LYS A 379 -3.78 1.37 -14.70
N ASN A 380 -4.15 1.18 -13.44
CA ASN A 380 -4.23 -0.16 -12.84
C ASN A 380 -5.36 -1.01 -13.42
N LEU A 381 -6.50 -0.41 -13.78
CA LEU A 381 -7.60 -1.14 -14.42
C LEU A 381 -7.27 -1.54 -15.87
N MET A 382 -6.54 -0.71 -16.61
CA MET A 382 -6.04 -1.07 -17.94
C MET A 382 -5.05 -2.25 -17.86
N GLU A 383 -4.06 -2.15 -16.97
CA GLU A 383 -3.09 -3.21 -16.74
C GLU A 383 -3.76 -4.52 -16.28
N LEU A 384 -4.79 -4.44 -15.43
CA LEU A 384 -5.58 -5.59 -15.01
C LEU A 384 -6.28 -6.25 -16.21
N ALA A 385 -6.94 -5.48 -17.07
CA ALA A 385 -7.63 -6.02 -18.25
C ALA A 385 -6.67 -6.72 -19.21
N GLU A 386 -5.46 -6.17 -19.40
CA GLU A 386 -4.40 -6.81 -20.19
C GLU A 386 -3.96 -8.15 -19.59
N LEU A 387 -3.82 -8.21 -18.26
CA LEU A 387 -3.50 -9.44 -17.54
C LEU A 387 -4.62 -10.47 -17.65
N GLU A 388 -5.89 -10.07 -17.49
CA GLU A 388 -7.05 -10.95 -17.65
C GLU A 388 -7.10 -11.61 -19.03
N ILE A 389 -6.82 -10.86 -20.11
CA ILE A 389 -6.73 -11.39 -21.47
C ILE A 389 -5.63 -12.45 -21.55
N LYS A 390 -4.42 -12.12 -21.05
CA LYS A 390 -3.28 -13.04 -21.06
C LYS A 390 -3.56 -14.32 -20.26
N HIS A 391 -4.27 -14.21 -19.13
CA HIS A 391 -4.67 -15.35 -18.31
C HIS A 391 -5.66 -16.24 -19.05
N ALA A 392 -6.69 -15.65 -19.66
CA ALA A 392 -7.69 -16.38 -20.44
C ALA A 392 -7.05 -17.13 -21.62
N GLU A 393 -6.15 -16.48 -22.37
CA GLU A 393 -5.38 -17.12 -23.44
C GLU A 393 -4.54 -18.31 -22.93
N SER A 394 -3.87 -18.13 -21.79
CA SER A 394 -3.10 -19.21 -21.16
C SER A 394 -3.98 -20.40 -20.76
N GLN A 395 -5.16 -20.16 -20.16
CA GLN A 395 -6.11 -21.21 -19.79
C GLN A 395 -6.61 -21.95 -21.03
N VAL A 396 -7.01 -21.21 -22.07
CA VAL A 396 -7.47 -21.80 -23.34
C VAL A 396 -6.40 -22.67 -23.98
N ASN A 397 -5.14 -22.21 -24.00
CA ASN A 397 -4.03 -22.96 -24.57
C ASN A 397 -3.76 -24.26 -23.80
N ILE A 398 -3.79 -24.22 -22.46
CA ILE A 398 -3.64 -25.42 -21.62
C ILE A 398 -4.75 -26.44 -21.93
N LEU A 399 -6.00 -26.00 -21.98
CA LEU A 399 -7.15 -26.87 -22.25
C LEU A 399 -7.12 -27.46 -23.66
N LYS A 400 -6.80 -26.64 -24.68
CA LYS A 400 -6.64 -27.12 -26.07
C LYS A 400 -5.55 -28.19 -26.18
N LYS A 401 -4.41 -27.98 -25.52
CA LYS A 401 -3.31 -28.94 -25.51
C LYS A 401 -3.72 -30.26 -24.84
N CYS A 402 -4.40 -30.20 -23.70
CA CYS A 402 -4.95 -31.38 -23.04
C CYS A 402 -5.88 -32.17 -23.97
N ILE A 403 -6.84 -31.51 -24.62
CA ILE A 403 -7.76 -32.17 -25.56
C ILE A 403 -7.01 -32.82 -26.73
N ALA A 404 -6.01 -32.14 -27.30
CA ALA A 404 -5.23 -32.67 -28.40
C ALA A 404 -4.46 -33.94 -27.99
N GLU A 405 -3.80 -33.91 -26.82
CA GLU A 405 -3.01 -35.03 -26.30
C GLU A 405 -3.91 -36.24 -25.95
N LEU A 406 -5.11 -36.00 -25.40
CA LEU A 406 -6.08 -37.06 -25.13
C LEU A 406 -6.58 -37.72 -26.42
N LYS A 407 -6.80 -36.97 -27.50
CA LYS A 407 -7.22 -37.52 -28.80
C LYS A 407 -6.16 -38.38 -29.47
N THR A 408 -4.89 -38.17 -29.16
CA THR A 408 -3.77 -38.95 -29.70
C THR A 408 -3.36 -40.12 -28.80
N SER A 409 -4.05 -40.30 -27.67
CA SER A 409 -3.74 -41.34 -26.68
C SER A 409 -4.52 -42.64 -26.88
N ASP A 410 -5.43 -42.69 -27.86
CA ASP A 410 -5.99 -43.90 -28.47
C ASP A 410 -4.99 -44.48 -29.48
#